data_AF-A0A7K0RAU5-F1
#
_entry.id   AF-A0A7K0RAU5-F1
#
_cell.length_a   1.000
_cell.length_b   1.000
_cell.length_c   1.000
_cell.angle_alpha   90.00
_cell.angle_beta   90.00
_cell.angle_gamma   90.00
#
_symmetry.space_group_name_H-M   'P 1'
#
loop_
_entity.id
_entity.type
_entity.pdbx_description
1 polymer ?
#
loop_
_entity_poly.entity_id
_entity_poly.type
_entity_poly.pdbx_seq_one_letter_code
_entity_poly.pdbx_strand_id
1 'polypeptide(L)' 'MREVVVTGLGAITPLGVGASVIHERWAAGVCAIADGVGPCTDFDPADFMTVKEARRADR' A
#
# COMPACT_ATOMS: atom_id res chain seq x y z
N MET A 1 -33.19 -8.94 -3.24
CA MET A 1 -31.83 -8.65 -2.75
C MET A 1 -31.15 -7.76 -3.79
N ARG A 2 -30.30 -6.79 -3.42
CA ARG A 2 -29.48 -6.02 -4.38
C ARG A 2 -28.06 -6.56 -4.34
N GLU A 3 -27.44 -6.70 -5.50
CA GLU A 3 -26.04 -7.12 -5.61
C GLU A 3 -25.11 -5.97 -5.20
N VAL A 4 -24.07 -6.30 -4.45
CA VAL A 4 -22.99 -5.38 -4.09
C VAL A 4 -21.76 -5.80 -4.88
N VAL A 5 -21.12 -4.83 -5.54
CA VAL A 5 -19.96 -5.07 -6.39
C VAL A 5 -18.78 -4.20 -5.99
N VAL A 6 -17.57 -4.67 -6.28
CA VAL A 6 -16.33 -3.89 -6.12
C VAL A 6 -16.10 -3.04 -7.37
N THR A 7 -15.99 -1.73 -7.21
CA THR A 7 -15.81 -0.77 -8.32
C THR A 7 -14.41 -0.14 -8.35
N GLY A 8 -13.57 -0.42 -7.37
CA GLY A 8 -12.21 0.13 -7.29
C GLY A 8 -11.36 -0.61 -6.26
N LEU A 9 -10.04 -0.52 -6.43
CA LEU A 9 -9.04 -1.15 -5.57
C LEU A 9 -7.89 -0.18 -5.34
N GLY A 10 -7.30 -0.24 -4.15
CA GLY A 10 -6.13 0.52 -3.75
C GLY A 10 -5.52 -0.09 -2.50
N ALA A 11 -4.19 -0.15 -2.43
CA ALA A 11 -3.48 -0.72 -1.29
C ALA A 11 -2.08 -0.11 -1.17
N ILE A 12 -1.58 -0.06 0.07
CA ILE A 12 -0.19 0.24 0.41
C ILE A 12 0.35 -1.03 1.08
N THR A 13 1.40 -1.61 0.52
CA THR A 13 1.95 -2.88 1.00
C THR A 13 3.48 -2.83 0.97
N PRO A 14 4.17 -3.85 1.51
CA PRO A 14 5.62 -3.96 1.38
C PRO A 14 6.08 -4.15 -0.08
N LEU A 15 5.17 -4.59 -0.96
CA LEU A 15 5.42 -4.65 -2.39
C LEU A 15 5.25 -3.28 -3.07
N GLY A 16 4.86 -2.22 -2.37
CA GLY A 16 4.76 -0.86 -2.90
C GLY A 16 3.38 -0.22 -2.73
N VAL A 17 3.23 0.97 -3.31
CA VAL A 17 2.04 1.82 -3.23
C VAL A 17 1.23 1.72 -4.52
N GLY A 18 -0.05 1.34 -4.41
CA GLY A 18 -0.98 1.28 -5.54
C GLY A 18 -1.30 -0.15 -6.01
N ALA A 19 -2.52 -0.33 -6.51
CA ALA A 19 -3.05 -1.66 -6.87
C ALA A 19 -2.27 -2.34 -8.02
N SER A 20 -1.87 -1.59 -9.03
CA SER A 20 -1.10 -2.12 -10.18
C SER A 20 0.29 -2.59 -9.75
N VAL A 21 1.02 -1.77 -8.98
CA VAL A 21 2.38 -2.07 -8.51
C VAL A 21 2.42 -3.37 -7.71
N ILE A 22 1.45 -3.55 -6.82
CA ILE A 22 1.33 -4.75 -5.98
C ILE A 22 1.02 -5.96 -6.86
N HIS A 23 0.05 -5.83 -7.76
CA HIS A 23 -0.33 -6.91 -8.66
C HIS A 23 0.85 -7.35 -9.54
N GLU A 24 1.59 -6.41 -10.13
CA GLU A 24 2.74 -6.69 -10.98
C GLU A 24 3.87 -7.40 -10.23
N ARG A 25 4.28 -6.87 -9.06
CA ARG A 25 5.36 -7.47 -8.27
C ARG A 25 4.96 -8.82 -7.68
N TRP A 26 3.72 -8.95 -7.21
CA TRP A 26 3.20 -10.23 -6.73
C TRP A 26 3.12 -11.27 -7.85
N ALA A 27 2.61 -10.91 -9.03
CA ALA A 27 2.55 -11.81 -10.19
C ALA A 27 3.95 -12.22 -10.68
N ALA A 28 4.96 -11.36 -10.50
CA ALA A 28 6.37 -11.68 -10.76
C ALA A 28 7.01 -12.58 -9.68
N GLY A 29 6.27 -12.99 -8.65
CA GLY A 29 6.76 -13.85 -7.57
C GLY A 29 7.63 -13.13 -6.54
N VAL A 30 7.61 -11.79 -6.52
CA VAL A 30 8.39 -11.01 -5.55
C VAL A 30 7.79 -11.17 -4.15
N CYS A 31 8.63 -11.54 -3.19
CA CYS A 31 8.30 -11.49 -1.77
C CYS A 31 9.03 -10.32 -1.12
N ALA A 32 8.29 -9.37 -0.55
CA ALA A 32 8.86 -8.22 0.15
C ALA A 32 9.00 -8.45 1.67
N ILE A 33 8.78 -9.68 2.15
CA ILE A 33 9.04 -10.05 3.53
C ILE A 33 10.49 -10.53 3.62
N ALA A 34 11.30 -9.81 4.39
CA ALA A 34 12.68 -10.16 4.72
C ALA A 34 12.81 -10.25 6.24
N ASP A 35 13.50 -11.27 6.75
CA ASP A 35 13.72 -11.46 8.19
C ASP A 35 12.44 -11.43 9.05
N GLY A 36 11.33 -11.91 8.48
CA GLY A 36 10.02 -11.94 9.13
C GLY A 36 9.26 -10.61 9.16
N VAL A 37 9.80 -9.55 8.54
CA VAL A 37 9.17 -8.23 8.47
C VAL A 37 8.95 -7.80 7.02
N GLY A 38 7.84 -7.09 6.79
CA GLY A 38 7.54 -6.43 5.52
C GLY A 38 7.12 -5.00 5.81
N PRO A 39 8.06 -4.06 5.97
CA PRO A 39 7.70 -2.65 6.13
C PRO A 39 7.31 -2.04 4.77
N CYS A 40 6.26 -1.23 4.73
CA CYS A 40 5.96 -0.39 3.56
C CYS A 40 6.97 0.77 3.50
N THR A 41 8.16 0.54 2.92
CA THR A 41 9.25 1.53 2.84
C THR A 41 9.05 2.53 1.71
N ASP A 42 8.30 2.16 0.68
CA ASP A 42 8.06 2.99 -0.51
C ASP A 42 6.96 4.05 -0.27
N PHE A 43 6.36 4.10 0.93
CA PHE A 43 5.30 5.05 1.27
C PHE A 43 5.82 6.17 2.16
N ASP A 44 5.71 7.41 1.66
CA ASP A 44 5.90 8.64 2.43
C ASP A 44 4.54 9.35 2.63
N PRO A 45 4.05 9.53 3.86
CA PRO A 45 2.79 10.26 4.12
C PRO A 45 2.87 11.74 3.69
N ALA A 46 4.06 12.34 3.60
CA ALA A 46 4.21 13.73 3.16
C ALA A 46 3.82 13.94 1.69
N ASP A 47 3.79 12.89 0.87
CA ASP A 47 3.34 12.94 -0.52
C ASP A 47 1.82 13.08 -0.65
N PHE A 48 1.06 12.71 0.39
CA PHE A 48 -0.40 12.59 0.34
C PHE A 48 -1.14 13.43 1.39
N MET A 49 -0.43 13.87 2.43
CA MET A 49 -0.99 14.60 3.56
C MET A 49 -0.29 15.94 3.73
N THR A 50 -0.95 16.90 4.37
CA THR A 50 -0.25 18.11 4.79
C THR A 50 0.82 17.78 5.82
N VAL A 51 1.85 18.63 5.92
CA VAL A 51 2.93 18.49 6.92
C VAL A 51 2.38 18.36 8.35
N LYS A 52 1.28 19.07 8.67
CA LYS A 52 0.67 19.02 10.00
C LYS A 52 0.00 17.66 10.27
N GLU A 53 -0.66 17.08 9.28
CA GLU A 53 -1.34 15.80 9.40
C GLU A 53 -0.32 14.65 9.46
N ALA A 54 0.66 14.64 8.55
CA ALA A 54 1.71 13.61 8.52
C ALA A 54 2.50 13.54 9.83
N ARG A 55 2.75 14.67 10.49
CA ARG A 55 3.46 14.72 11.79
C ARG A 55 2.65 14.21 12.99
N ARG A 56 1.34 14.08 12.86
CA ARG A 56 0.42 13.74 13.97
C ARG A 56 -0.27 12.40 13.81
N ALA A 57 -0.26 11.85 12.59
CA ALA A 57 -0.74 10.51 12.34
C ALA A 57 0.28 9.49 12.88
N ASP A 58 -0.23 8.44 13.52
CA ASP A 58 0.57 7.24 13.78
C ASP A 58 0.84 6.52 12.44
N ARG A 59 1.90 5.72 12.39
CA ARG A 59 2.17 4.86 11.24
C ARG A 59 1.45 3.53 11.37
#